data_AF-A0A258L7K8-F1
#
_entry.id   AF-A0A258L7K8-F1
#
_cell.length_a   1.000
_cell.length_b   1.000
_cell.length_c   1.000
_cell.angle_alpha   90.00
_cell.angle_beta   90.00
_cell.angle_gamma   90.00
#
_symmetry.space_group_name_H-M   'P 1'
#
loop_
_entity.id
_entity.type
_entity.pdbx_description
1 polymer ?
#
loop_
_entity_poly.entity_id
_entity_poly.type
_entity_poly.pdbx_seq_one_letter_code
_entity_poly.pdbx_strand_id
1 'polypeptide(L)'
;FAKFCNNFGAEALLADERFVTNAARVMNRQLVTDTLAVIMKTMTTAAWIEKLEALKIGCGPINTLEQVFADPHVIARNNLIEMQHGSGVAMKLVANPVRLSETPADYRLPPPILGEHTNDVLASWLGLDEPALNDLRAKNII
;
A
#
# COMPACT_ATOMS: atom_id res chain seq x y z
N PHE A 1 -16.82 4.01 -19.94
CA PHE A 1 -18.28 4.17 -19.77
C PHE A 1 -19.05 3.43 -20.86
N ALA A 2 -19.06 3.89 -22.13
CA ALA A 2 -19.79 3.23 -23.22
C ALA A 2 -19.52 1.72 -23.34
N LYS A 3 -18.24 1.31 -23.27
CA LYS A 3 -17.88 -0.11 -23.29
C LYS A 3 -18.53 -0.92 -22.17
N PHE A 4 -18.64 -0.37 -20.97
CA PHE A 4 -19.35 -1.02 -19.86
C PHE A 4 -20.85 -1.10 -20.17
N CYS A 5 -21.48 0.02 -20.54
CA CYS A 5 -22.90 0.10 -20.83
C CYS A 5 -23.35 -0.91 -21.89
N ASN A 6 -22.58 -1.04 -22.99
CA ASN A 6 -22.87 -1.93 -24.11
C ASN A 6 -22.71 -3.43 -23.80
N ASN A 7 -22.08 -3.80 -22.70
CA ASN A 7 -21.80 -5.20 -22.37
C ASN A 7 -22.55 -5.69 -21.13
N PHE A 8 -23.13 -4.78 -20.34
CA PHE A 8 -23.73 -5.10 -19.04
C PHE A 8 -25.13 -4.52 -18.88
N GLY A 9 -25.89 -4.38 -19.98
CA GLY A 9 -27.32 -4.05 -19.97
C GLY A 9 -27.64 -2.64 -19.49
N ALA A 10 -26.79 -1.67 -19.82
CA ALA A 10 -26.94 -0.27 -19.43
C ALA A 10 -26.82 0.70 -20.61
N GLU A 11 -27.18 0.24 -21.80
CA GLU A 11 -27.16 1.00 -23.05
C GLU A 11 -28.03 2.26 -22.98
N ALA A 12 -29.15 2.19 -22.24
CA ALA A 12 -30.04 3.34 -22.03
C ALA A 12 -29.32 4.54 -21.40
N LEU A 13 -28.28 4.31 -20.58
CA LEU A 13 -27.48 5.38 -19.97
C LEU A 13 -26.65 6.15 -21.00
N LEU A 14 -26.45 5.63 -22.21
CA LEU A 14 -25.70 6.33 -23.25
C LEU A 14 -26.49 7.45 -23.92
N ALA A 15 -27.82 7.44 -23.80
CA ALA A 15 -28.69 8.49 -24.30
C ALA A 15 -29.07 9.51 -23.21
N ASP A 16 -28.81 9.23 -21.93
CA ASP A 16 -29.13 10.13 -20.83
C ASP A 16 -28.09 11.25 -20.72
N GLU A 17 -28.53 12.51 -20.88
CA GLU A 17 -27.68 13.70 -20.86
C GLU A 17 -26.80 13.80 -19.60
N ARG A 18 -27.25 13.23 -18.48
CA ARG A 18 -26.51 13.18 -17.21
C ARG A 18 -25.31 12.23 -17.25
N PHE A 19 -25.23 11.36 -18.25
CA PHE A 19 -24.24 10.29 -18.38
C PHE A 19 -23.41 10.33 -19.67
N VAL A 20 -23.87 11.03 -20.71
CA VAL A 20 -23.23 11.07 -22.05
C VAL A 20 -21.76 11.50 -21.96
N THR A 21 -21.50 12.67 -21.37
CA THR A 21 -20.14 13.23 -21.30
C THR A 21 -19.46 12.89 -19.98
N ASN A 22 -18.13 12.96 -19.95
CA ASN A 22 -17.41 12.80 -18.70
C ASN A 22 -17.75 13.90 -17.69
N ALA A 23 -17.87 15.15 -18.15
CA ALA A 23 -18.26 16.27 -17.31
C ALA A 23 -19.65 16.05 -16.68
N ALA A 24 -20.63 15.58 -17.46
CA ALA A 24 -21.96 15.26 -16.95
C ALA A 24 -21.91 14.18 -15.86
N ARG A 25 -21.15 13.09 -16.07
CA ARG A 25 -20.97 12.03 -15.06
C ARG A 25 -20.27 12.53 -13.79
N VAL A 26 -19.33 13.45 -13.91
CA VAL A 26 -18.65 14.05 -12.75
C VAL A 26 -19.61 14.95 -11.96
N MET A 27 -20.41 15.77 -12.64
CA MET A 27 -21.43 16.61 -11.98
C MET A 27 -22.52 15.76 -11.31
N ASN A 28 -22.85 14.60 -11.90
CA ASN A 28 -23.86 13.67 -11.40
C ASN A 28 -23.25 12.44 -10.71
N ARG A 29 -22.09 12.59 -10.06
CA ARG A 29 -21.31 11.43 -9.55
C ARG A 29 -22.12 10.48 -8.67
N GLN A 30 -22.95 11.01 -7.77
CA GLN A 30 -23.78 10.19 -6.88
C GLN A 30 -24.78 9.36 -7.67
N LEU A 31 -25.51 9.98 -8.61
CA LEU A 31 -26.44 9.30 -9.50
C LEU A 31 -25.75 8.20 -10.31
N VAL A 32 -24.54 8.48 -10.82
CA VAL A 32 -23.75 7.48 -11.56
C VAL A 32 -23.40 6.30 -10.66
N THR A 33 -22.89 6.58 -9.46
CA THR A 33 -22.53 5.54 -8.48
C THR A 33 -23.74 4.68 -8.12
N ASP A 34 -24.87 5.29 -7.77
CA ASP A 34 -26.06 4.54 -7.34
C ASP A 34 -26.62 3.68 -8.48
N THR A 35 -26.65 4.22 -9.70
CA THR A 35 -27.10 3.48 -10.89
C THR A 35 -26.20 2.28 -11.18
N LEU A 36 -24.88 2.49 -11.22
CA LEU A 36 -23.94 1.42 -11.53
C LEU A 36 -23.82 0.41 -10.37
N ALA A 37 -24.01 0.82 -9.12
CA ALA A 37 -23.96 -0.07 -7.97
C ALA A 37 -25.03 -1.15 -8.01
N VAL A 38 -26.23 -0.85 -8.53
CA VAL A 38 -27.28 -1.86 -8.73
C VAL A 38 -26.81 -2.94 -9.70
N ILE A 39 -26.18 -2.56 -10.80
CA ILE A 39 -25.64 -3.49 -11.80
C ILE A 39 -24.50 -4.30 -11.20
N MET A 40 -23.55 -3.64 -10.53
CA MET A 40 -22.38 -4.30 -9.94
C MET A 40 -22.73 -5.33 -8.86
N LYS A 41 -23.91 -5.25 -8.23
CA LYS A 41 -24.36 -6.25 -7.25
C LYS A 41 -24.83 -7.58 -7.87
N THR A 42 -24.95 -7.66 -9.19
CA THR A 42 -25.50 -8.85 -9.87
C THR A 42 -24.50 -9.99 -10.03
N MET A 43 -23.20 -9.75 -9.79
CA MET A 43 -22.14 -10.74 -9.93
C MET A 43 -21.12 -10.64 -8.80
N THR A 44 -20.36 -11.72 -8.60
CA THR A 44 -19.24 -11.72 -7.66
C THR A 44 -18.08 -10.86 -8.18
N THR A 45 -17.23 -10.39 -7.28
CA THR A 45 -16.02 -9.61 -7.62
C THR A 45 -15.13 -10.33 -8.64
N ALA A 46 -14.92 -11.64 -8.47
CA ALA A 46 -14.10 -12.45 -9.38
C ALA A 46 -14.67 -12.46 -10.81
N ALA A 47 -15.99 -12.66 -10.94
CA ALA A 47 -16.65 -12.66 -12.24
C ALA A 47 -16.65 -11.28 -12.90
N TRP A 48 -16.74 -10.20 -12.11
CA TRP A 48 -16.56 -8.85 -12.61
C TRP A 48 -15.16 -8.60 -13.14
N ILE A 49 -14.12 -8.97 -12.38
CA ILE A 49 -12.73 -8.78 -12.79
C ILE A 49 -12.47 -9.48 -14.11
N GLU A 50 -12.81 -10.77 -14.22
CA GLU A 50 -12.63 -11.56 -15.46
C GLU A 50 -13.28 -10.88 -16.67
N LYS A 51 -14.55 -10.47 -16.56
CA LYS A 51 -15.30 -9.85 -17.67
C LYS A 51 -14.80 -8.45 -18.01
N LEU A 52 -14.46 -7.63 -17.01
CA LEU A 52 -14.01 -6.26 -17.23
C LEU A 52 -12.58 -6.22 -17.81
N GLU A 53 -11.68 -7.11 -17.35
CA GLU A 53 -10.33 -7.25 -17.91
C GLU A 53 -10.35 -7.71 -19.37
N ALA A 54 -11.21 -8.68 -19.71
CA ALA A 54 -11.41 -9.11 -21.09
C ALA A 54 -11.84 -7.94 -22.01
N LEU A 55 -12.55 -6.95 -21.45
CA LEU A 55 -12.96 -5.72 -22.14
C LEU A 55 -11.91 -4.60 -22.05
N LYS A 56 -10.76 -4.81 -21.38
CA LYS A 56 -9.75 -3.78 -21.08
C LYS A 56 -10.35 -2.58 -20.32
N ILE A 57 -11.25 -2.86 -19.39
CA ILE A 57 -11.79 -1.88 -18.46
C ILE A 57 -11.01 -2.04 -17.16
N GLY A 58 -10.38 -0.96 -16.70
CA GLY A 58 -9.61 -0.99 -15.45
C GLY A 58 -10.52 -1.31 -14.26
N CYS A 59 -10.19 -2.40 -13.56
CA CYS A 59 -10.85 -2.86 -12.36
C CYS A 59 -9.85 -3.57 -11.45
N GLY A 60 -10.22 -3.75 -10.19
CA GLY A 60 -9.45 -4.54 -9.24
C GLY A 60 -10.29 -4.83 -7.99
N PRO A 61 -9.97 -5.91 -7.26
CA PRO A 61 -10.61 -6.20 -6.00
C PRO A 61 -10.16 -5.20 -4.93
N ILE A 62 -10.97 -5.07 -3.88
CA ILE A 62 -10.52 -4.46 -2.63
C ILE A 62 -9.96 -5.61 -1.77
N ASN A 63 -8.64 -5.67 -1.64
CA ASN A 63 -7.95 -6.73 -0.91
C ASN A 63 -7.87 -6.45 0.59
N THR A 64 -7.99 -7.49 1.41
CA THR A 64 -7.56 -7.48 2.83
C THR A 64 -6.03 -7.52 2.92
N LEU A 65 -5.46 -7.21 4.08
CA LEU A 65 -4.00 -7.32 4.28
C LEU A 65 -3.48 -8.74 4.03
N GLU A 66 -4.22 -9.76 4.47
CA GLU A 66 -3.89 -11.16 4.20
C GLU A 66 -3.83 -11.46 2.70
N GLN A 67 -4.83 -11.00 1.94
CA GLN A 67 -4.88 -11.16 0.49
C GLN A 67 -3.74 -10.41 -0.21
N VAL A 68 -3.39 -9.21 0.24
CA VAL A 68 -2.25 -8.44 -0.31
C VAL A 68 -0.95 -9.22 -0.15
N PHE A 69 -0.67 -9.77 1.04
CA PHE A 69 0.59 -10.46 1.28
C PHE A 69 0.64 -11.88 0.70
N ALA A 70 -0.51 -12.46 0.36
CA ALA A 70 -0.61 -13.70 -0.41
C ALA A 70 -0.58 -13.48 -1.94
N ASP A 71 -0.66 -12.24 -2.42
CA ASP A 71 -0.72 -11.93 -3.85
C ASP A 71 0.59 -12.36 -4.57
N PRO A 72 0.50 -13.14 -5.66
CA PRO A 72 1.68 -13.62 -6.39
C PRO A 72 2.62 -12.49 -6.85
N HIS A 73 2.09 -11.32 -7.19
CA HIS A 73 2.88 -10.17 -7.59
C HIS A 73 3.63 -9.56 -6.41
N VAL A 74 3.00 -9.47 -5.23
CA VAL A 74 3.64 -8.99 -4.00
C VAL A 74 4.78 -9.90 -3.58
N ILE A 75 4.56 -11.23 -3.67
CA ILE A 75 5.57 -12.25 -3.39
C ILE A 75 6.71 -12.18 -4.40
N ALA A 76 6.41 -12.19 -5.70
CA ALA A 76 7.42 -12.14 -6.77
C ALA A 76 8.29 -10.88 -6.72
N ARG A 77 7.76 -9.79 -6.13
CA ARG A 77 8.51 -8.55 -5.94
C ARG A 77 9.32 -8.49 -4.66
N ASN A 78 9.23 -9.48 -3.77
CA ASN A 78 9.86 -9.45 -2.44
C ASN A 78 9.48 -8.17 -1.66
N ASN A 79 8.19 -7.84 -1.65
CA ASN A 79 7.67 -6.64 -0.99
C ASN A 79 7.55 -6.77 0.54
N LEU A 80 7.84 -7.96 1.08
CA LEU A 80 7.97 -8.22 2.51
C LEU A 80 9.41 -8.63 2.79
N ILE A 81 10.00 -8.02 3.82
CA ILE A 81 11.28 -8.42 4.39
C ILE A 81 11.06 -8.91 5.82
N GLU A 82 11.92 -9.82 6.25
CA GLU A 82 11.95 -10.30 7.63
C GLU A 82 13.26 -9.85 8.28
N MET A 83 13.15 -9.30 9.50
CA MET A 83 14.31 -8.84 10.27
C MET A 83 14.18 -9.29 11.72
N GLN A 84 15.31 -9.64 12.34
CA GLN A 84 15.36 -9.96 13.75
C GLN A 84 15.50 -8.66 14.56
N HIS A 85 14.47 -8.29 15.33
CA HIS A 85 14.48 -7.07 16.14
C HIS A 85 15.27 -7.28 17.44
N GLY A 86 15.88 -6.21 17.97
CA GLY A 86 16.67 -6.24 19.21
C GLY A 86 15.89 -6.70 20.45
N SER A 87 14.55 -6.65 20.41
CA SER A 87 13.68 -7.22 21.46
C SER A 87 13.56 -8.76 21.42
N GLY A 88 14.24 -9.44 20.49
CA GLY A 88 14.17 -10.90 20.33
C GLY A 88 13.02 -11.41 19.46
N VAL A 89 12.24 -10.52 18.83
CA VAL A 89 11.09 -10.87 17.99
C VAL A 89 11.45 -10.70 16.51
N ALA A 90 11.16 -11.72 15.69
CA ALA A 90 11.21 -11.60 14.24
C ALA A 90 10.05 -10.73 13.75
N MET A 91 10.34 -9.74 12.90
CA MET A 91 9.34 -8.82 12.37
C MET A 91 9.27 -8.87 10.85
N LYS A 92 8.06 -8.76 10.33
CA LYS A 92 7.77 -8.56 8.91
C LYS A 92 7.60 -7.07 8.64
N LEU A 93 8.40 -6.54 7.72
CA LEU A 93 8.34 -5.13 7.31
C LEU A 93 8.02 -5.03 5.82
N VAL A 94 7.39 -3.94 5.42
CA VAL A 94 7.15 -3.65 4.00
C VAL A 94 8.44 -3.11 3.39
N ALA A 95 8.89 -3.75 2.32
CA ALA A 95 10.05 -3.31 1.56
C ALA A 95 9.77 -1.97 0.86
N ASN A 96 10.81 -1.18 0.62
CA ASN A 96 10.77 -0.05 -0.32
C ASN A 96 10.14 -0.53 -1.65
N PRO A 97 9.13 0.13 -2.21
CA PRO A 97 8.45 -0.33 -3.43
C PRO A 97 9.30 -0.12 -4.71
N VAL A 98 10.28 0.78 -4.67
CA VAL A 98 11.16 1.09 -5.81
C VAL A 98 12.20 -0.01 -5.98
N ARG A 99 12.49 -0.37 -7.24
CA ARG A 99 13.56 -1.32 -7.59
C ARG A 99 14.59 -0.57 -8.42
N LEU A 100 15.79 -0.42 -7.87
CA LEU A 100 16.93 0.23 -8.51
C LEU A 100 17.91 -0.85 -8.93
N SER A 101 18.31 -0.86 -10.20
CA SER A 101 19.20 -1.90 -10.76
C SER A 101 20.65 -1.76 -10.28
N GLU A 102 21.12 -0.52 -10.09
CA GLU A 102 22.50 -0.24 -9.67
C GLU A 102 22.64 -0.09 -8.15
N THR A 103 21.61 0.46 -7.50
CA THR A 103 21.62 0.77 -6.06
C THR A 103 20.37 0.22 -5.37
N PRO A 104 20.16 -1.10 -5.37
CA PRO A 104 19.00 -1.70 -4.72
C PRO A 104 18.94 -1.31 -3.24
N ALA A 105 17.72 -1.14 -2.72
CA ALA A 105 17.52 -0.85 -1.31
C ALA A 105 18.06 -2.00 -0.45
N ASP A 106 18.89 -1.66 0.53
CA ASP A 106 19.51 -2.59 1.46
C ASP A 106 18.96 -2.40 2.88
N TYR A 107 18.61 -3.49 3.54
CA TYR A 107 17.96 -3.52 4.86
C TYR A 107 18.93 -4.09 5.89
N ARG A 108 19.94 -3.29 6.22
CA ARG A 108 21.09 -3.73 7.04
C ARG A 108 20.76 -3.90 8.51
N LEU A 109 19.92 -3.04 9.06
CA LEU A 109 19.63 -2.96 10.50
C LEU A 109 18.12 -2.96 10.74
N PRO A 110 17.63 -3.70 11.75
CA PRO A 110 16.25 -3.59 12.17
C PRO A 110 15.99 -2.19 12.76
N PRO A 111 14.72 -1.79 12.92
CA PRO A 111 14.38 -0.64 13.75
C PRO A 111 15.04 -0.78 15.14
N PRO A 112 15.66 0.29 15.67
CA PRO A 112 16.35 0.20 16.94
C PRO A 112 15.39 0.14 18.12
N ILE A 113 15.81 -0.52 19.20
CA ILE A 113 15.16 -0.37 20.50
C ILE A 113 15.45 1.01 21.10
N LEU A 114 14.64 1.41 22.09
CA LEU A 114 14.83 2.67 22.79
C LEU A 114 16.23 2.72 23.42
N GLY A 115 17.02 3.72 23.02
CA GLY A 115 18.35 3.96 23.55
C GLY A 115 19.47 3.06 23.00
N GLU A 116 19.19 2.18 22.02
CA GLU A 116 20.17 1.21 21.50
C GLU A 116 21.49 1.85 21.08
N HIS A 117 21.43 3.01 20.42
CA HIS A 117 22.59 3.69 19.85
C HIS A 117 23.03 4.93 20.65
N THR A 118 22.48 5.17 21.85
CA THR A 118 22.78 6.38 22.62
C THR A 118 24.29 6.52 22.88
N ASN A 119 24.93 5.45 23.33
CA ASN A 119 26.36 5.47 23.63
C ASN A 119 27.19 5.67 22.37
N ASP A 120 26.88 4.92 21.32
CA ASP A 120 27.63 4.94 20.07
C ASP A 120 27.61 6.33 19.44
N VAL A 121 26.45 6.99 19.41
CA VAL A 121 26.30 8.35 18.88
C VAL A 121 27.05 9.36 19.76
N LEU A 122 26.89 9.32 21.08
CA LEU A 122 27.55 10.26 21.98
C LEU A 122 29.08 10.11 21.96
N ALA A 123 29.58 8.88 21.90
CA ALA A 123 31.02 8.62 21.80
C ALA A 123 31.56 9.02 20.42
N SER A 124 30.91 8.60 19.33
CA SER A 124 31.45 8.81 17.98
C SER A 124 31.27 10.24 17.46
N TRP A 125 30.18 10.92 17.80
CA TRP A 125 29.89 12.26 17.27
C TRP A 125 30.33 13.37 18.21
N LEU A 126 30.24 13.17 19.53
CA LEU A 126 30.59 14.17 20.53
C LEU A 126 31.91 13.87 21.26
N GLY A 127 32.52 12.71 21.03
CA GLY A 127 33.79 12.33 21.68
C GLY A 127 33.66 12.09 23.18
N LEU A 128 32.45 11.81 23.68
CA LEU A 128 32.22 11.56 25.10
C LEU A 128 32.83 10.21 25.50
N ASP A 129 33.62 10.23 26.56
CA ASP A 129 34.22 9.04 27.15
C ASP A 129 33.26 8.38 28.16
N GLU A 130 33.63 7.18 28.62
CA GLU A 130 32.82 6.40 29.56
C GLU A 130 32.49 7.16 30.87
N PRO A 131 33.42 7.91 31.49
CA PRO A 131 33.11 8.77 32.63
C PRO A 131 32.01 9.81 32.33
N ALA A 132 32.09 10.53 31.21
CA ALA A 132 31.10 11.54 30.87
C ALA A 132 29.73 10.90 30.56
N LEU A 133 29.69 9.75 29.89
CA LEU A 133 28.45 9.00 29.65
C LEU A 133 27.78 8.55 30.95
N ASN A 134 28.55 8.09 31.92
CA ASN A 134 28.04 7.68 33.23
C ASN A 134 27.46 8.86 34.03
N ASP A 135 28.09 10.04 33.96
CA ASP A 135 27.56 11.26 34.59
C ASP A 135 26.19 11.67 33.99
N LEU A 136 26.03 11.58 32.67
CA LEU A 136 24.76 11.87 32.01
C LEU A 136 23.65 10.88 32.42
N ARG A 137 23.95 9.59 32.55
CA ARG A 137 23.01 8.58 33.07
C ARG A 137 22.61 8.86 34.51
N ALA A 138 23.57 9.19 35.37
CA ALA A 138 23.30 9.51 36.77
C ALA A 138 22.37 10.72 36.94
N LYS A 139 22.42 11.66 35.97
CA LYS A 139 21.55 12.84 35.92
C LYS A 139 20.20 12.59 35.22
N ASN A 140 19.93 11.37 34.74
CA ASN A 140 18.76 11.02 33.90
C ASN A 140 18.64 11.91 32.65
N ILE A 141 19.77 12.30 32.07
CA ILE A 141 19.81 13.00 30.78
C ILE A 141 19.75 11.98 29.63
N ILE A 142 20.32 10.79 29.85
CA ILE A 142 20.26 9.62 28.98
C ILE A 142 19.94 8.35 29.76
#